data_AF-A0A926S3U1-F1
#
_entry.id   AF-A0A926S3U1-F1
#
_cell.length_a   1.000
_cell.length_b   1.000
_cell.length_c   1.000
_cell.angle_alpha   90.00
_cell.angle_beta   90.00
_cell.angle_gamma   90.00
#
_symmetry.space_group_name_H-M   'P 1'
#
loop_
_entity.id
_entity.type
_entity.pdbx_description
1 polymer ?
#
loop_
_entity_poly.entity_id
_entity_poly.type
_entity_poly.pdbx_seq_one_letter_code
_entity_poly.pdbx_strand_id
1 'polypeptide(L)'
;MKKIYALLLITLLCLTFYSCRKDSPANNTFTIVGEWRIDYRIYDYYANGKVLDTFTYQYDNSSLEYANFNADGTGSFKKAGVVNTTFNYSVSSTTIKLTNVTAISNGTSNTVRDATYTIITSKANELLYSVEGVVASPTNYDKSVTRIHLVK
;
A
#
# COMPACT_ATOMS: atom_id res chain seq x y z
N MET A 1 -48.60 21.60 44.04
CA MET A 1 -47.76 20.56 43.38
C MET A 1 -47.69 20.76 41.86
N LYS A 2 -47.42 21.96 41.33
CA LYS A 2 -47.29 22.22 39.87
C LYS A 2 -45.91 22.73 39.44
N LYS A 3 -45.03 23.08 40.38
CA LYS A 3 -43.70 23.66 40.12
C LYS A 3 -42.58 22.63 39.98
N ILE A 4 -42.81 21.38 40.39
CA ILE A 4 -41.81 20.29 40.30
C ILE A 4 -41.73 19.73 38.87
N TYR A 5 -42.85 19.73 38.12
CA TYR A 5 -42.88 19.26 36.73
C TYR A 5 -42.05 20.15 35.78
N ALA A 6 -41.93 21.45 36.08
CA ALA A 6 -41.13 22.36 35.26
C ALA A 6 -39.62 22.10 35.39
N LEU A 7 -39.15 21.67 36.56
CA LEU A 7 -37.73 21.37 36.79
C LEU A 7 -37.30 20.06 36.10
N LEU A 8 -38.19 19.06 36.07
CA LEU A 8 -37.99 17.79 35.37
C LEU A 8 -37.99 17.94 33.85
N LEU A 9 -38.74 18.90 33.30
CA LEU A 9 -38.75 19.14 31.85
C LEU A 9 -37.45 19.80 31.37
N ILE A 10 -36.83 20.63 32.22
CA ILE A 10 -35.58 21.33 31.90
C ILE A 10 -34.36 20.39 31.96
N THR A 11 -34.32 19.47 32.93
CA THR A 11 -33.25 18.46 33.00
C THR A 11 -33.34 17.44 31.86
N LEU A 12 -34.55 17.11 31.39
CA LEU A 12 -34.74 16.23 30.23
C LEU A 12 -34.32 16.90 28.91
N LEU A 13 -34.48 18.23 28.79
CA LEU A 13 -34.02 19.00 27.62
C LEU A 13 -32.50 19.17 27.55
N CYS A 14 -31.79 19.16 28.69
CA CYS A 14 -30.32 19.26 28.69
C CYS A 14 -29.63 17.96 28.26
N LEU A 15 -30.30 16.81 28.35
CA LEU A 15 -29.74 15.51 27.97
C LEU A 15 -29.75 15.27 26.44
N THR A 16 -30.53 16.03 25.67
CA THR A 16 -30.60 15.88 24.20
C THR A 16 -29.49 16.62 23.44
N PHE A 17 -28.71 17.48 24.13
CA PHE A 17 -27.55 18.16 23.54
C PHE A 17 -26.22 17.43 23.76
N TYR A 18 -26.23 16.27 24.42
CA TYR A 18 -25.14 15.29 24.30
C TYR A 18 -25.26 14.58 22.94
N SER A 19 -25.25 15.38 21.87
CA SER A 19 -24.91 14.91 20.55
C SER A 19 -23.52 14.33 20.70
N CYS A 20 -23.42 13.01 20.72
CA CYS A 20 -22.19 12.31 20.42
C CYS A 20 -21.60 13.03 19.21
N ARG A 21 -20.51 13.78 19.41
CA ARG A 21 -19.51 13.89 18.36
C ARG A 21 -19.10 12.44 18.17
N LYS A 22 -19.78 11.76 17.25
CA LYS A 22 -19.22 10.64 16.55
C LYS A 22 -17.99 11.26 15.94
N ASP A 23 -16.84 11.05 16.58
CA ASP A 23 -15.56 11.32 15.96
C ASP A 23 -15.68 10.66 14.59
N SER A 24 -15.82 11.49 13.56
CA SER A 24 -15.71 11.02 12.20
C SER A 24 -14.41 10.23 12.19
N PRO A 25 -14.41 8.94 11.80
CA PRO A 25 -13.14 8.26 11.64
C PRO A 25 -12.32 9.18 10.76
N ALA A 26 -11.14 9.58 11.24
CA ALA A 26 -10.24 10.39 10.44
C ALA A 26 -10.13 9.65 9.11
N ASN A 27 -10.77 10.20 8.08
CA ASN A 27 -10.66 9.73 6.71
C ASN A 27 -9.24 10.08 6.31
N ASN A 28 -8.27 9.36 6.86
CA ASN A 28 -6.93 9.29 6.33
C ASN A 28 -7.09 8.53 5.03
N THR A 29 -7.57 9.24 4.01
CA THR A 29 -7.60 8.78 2.63
C THR A 29 -6.16 8.51 2.28
N PHE A 30 -5.81 7.22 2.21
CA PHE A 30 -4.53 6.77 1.71
C PHE A 30 -4.29 7.43 0.35
N THR A 31 -3.20 8.20 0.26
CA THR A 31 -2.67 8.71 -1.00
C THR A 31 -1.43 7.91 -1.32
N ILE A 32 -1.35 7.36 -2.54
CA ILE A 32 -0.16 6.64 -2.99
C ILE A 32 0.92 7.60 -3.53
N VAL A 33 0.54 8.82 -3.90
CA VAL A 33 1.46 9.80 -4.49
C VAL A 33 2.57 10.12 -3.50
N GLY A 34 3.82 10.04 -3.97
CA GLY A 34 5.01 10.29 -3.17
C GLY A 34 6.15 9.33 -3.50
N GLU A 35 7.29 9.57 -2.84
CA GLU A 35 8.44 8.68 -2.84
C GLU A 35 8.35 7.77 -1.60
N TRP A 36 8.40 6.46 -1.82
CA TRP A 36 8.28 5.43 -0.80
C TRP A 36 9.54 4.59 -0.75
N ARG A 37 10.12 4.40 0.42
CA ARG A 37 11.26 3.49 0.61
C ARG A 37 10.74 2.09 0.89
N ILE A 38 11.37 1.11 0.25
CA ILE A 38 11.08 -0.32 0.47
C ILE A 38 11.84 -0.77 1.71
N ASP A 39 11.11 -1.24 2.72
CA ASP A 39 11.72 -1.72 3.97
C ASP A 39 12.12 -3.18 3.84
N TYR A 40 11.17 -4.03 3.45
CA TYR A 40 11.40 -5.46 3.31
C TYR A 40 10.47 -6.07 2.28
N ARG A 41 10.88 -7.25 1.79
CA ARG A 41 10.05 -8.17 1.04
C ARG A 41 10.12 -9.55 1.67
N ILE A 42 8.96 -10.15 1.90
CA ILE A 42 8.83 -11.56 2.26
C ILE A 42 8.45 -12.28 0.99
N TYR A 43 9.15 -13.36 0.67
CA TYR A 43 8.85 -14.20 -0.47
C TYR A 43 8.53 -15.60 0.02
N ASP A 44 7.42 -16.14 -0.47
CA ASP A 44 7.04 -17.53 -0.29
C ASP A 44 7.23 -18.24 -1.63
N TYR A 45 8.06 -19.29 -1.61
CA TYR A 45 8.25 -20.19 -2.73
C TYR A 45 7.28 -21.35 -2.62
N TYR A 46 6.45 -21.54 -3.64
CA TYR A 46 5.53 -22.67 -3.69
C TYR A 46 6.01 -23.73 -4.68
N ALA A 47 5.73 -24.99 -4.36
CA ALA A 47 5.69 -26.06 -5.35
C ALA A 47 4.44 -26.90 -5.14
N ASN A 48 3.71 -27.14 -6.22
CA ASN A 48 2.46 -27.91 -6.19
C ASN A 48 1.46 -27.39 -5.13
N GLY A 49 1.38 -26.06 -4.98
CA GLY A 49 0.47 -25.39 -4.04
C GLY A 49 0.87 -25.44 -2.56
N LYS A 50 2.06 -25.96 -2.24
CA LYS A 50 2.60 -25.94 -0.88
C LYS A 50 3.79 -24.99 -0.78
N VAL A 51 3.87 -24.22 0.30
CA VAL A 51 5.06 -23.43 0.62
C VAL A 51 6.22 -24.41 0.86
N LEU A 52 7.27 -24.26 0.08
CA LEU A 52 8.54 -24.96 0.27
C LEU A 52 9.44 -24.19 1.22
N ASP A 53 9.52 -22.88 1.03
CA ASP A 53 10.39 -22.00 1.79
C ASP A 53 9.82 -20.57 1.84
N THR A 54 10.18 -19.87 2.91
CA THR A 54 9.84 -18.45 3.11
C THR A 54 11.11 -17.72 3.51
N PHE A 55 11.49 -16.70 2.73
CA PHE A 55 12.62 -15.84 3.08
C PHE A 55 12.21 -14.38 3.18
N THR A 56 12.86 -13.66 4.10
CA THR A 56 12.68 -12.23 4.25
C THR A 56 13.94 -11.52 3.77
N TYR A 57 13.78 -10.67 2.75
CA TYR A 57 14.81 -9.75 2.31
C TYR A 57 14.60 -8.39 2.98
N GLN A 58 15.52 -8.01 3.86
CA GLN A 58 15.55 -6.70 4.50
C GLN A 58 16.44 -5.76 3.68
N TYR A 59 15.94 -4.58 3.35
CA TYR A 59 16.72 -3.56 2.65
C TYR A 59 17.50 -2.74 3.66
N ASP A 60 18.83 -2.77 3.53
CA ASP A 60 19.74 -1.92 4.30
C ASP A 60 20.13 -0.66 3.51
N ASN A 61 20.95 0.20 4.12
CA ASN A 61 21.40 1.45 3.49
C ASN A 61 22.19 1.24 2.18
N SER A 62 22.77 0.05 1.95
CA SER A 62 23.54 -0.27 0.74
C SER A 62 22.68 -0.81 -0.40
N SER A 63 21.46 -1.25 -0.10
CA SER A 63 20.54 -1.91 -1.03
C SER A 63 19.25 -1.13 -1.26
N LEU A 64 19.11 0.06 -0.67
CA LEU A 64 17.88 0.87 -0.70
C LEU A 64 17.23 0.95 -2.08
N GLU A 65 15.96 0.55 -2.11
CA GLU A 65 15.07 0.69 -3.24
C GLU A 65 13.93 1.64 -2.87
N TYR A 66 13.51 2.44 -3.84
CA TYR A 66 12.42 3.39 -3.70
C TYR A 66 11.40 3.19 -4.82
N ALA A 67 10.14 3.35 -4.49
CA ALA A 67 9.03 3.43 -5.42
C ALA A 67 8.50 4.86 -5.42
N ASN A 68 8.46 5.52 -6.57
CA ASN A 68 7.95 6.87 -6.70
C ASN A 68 6.67 6.86 -7.53
N PHE A 69 5.59 7.42 -7.00
CA PHE A 69 4.29 7.54 -7.66
C PHE A 69 3.97 9.03 -7.85
N ASN A 70 3.89 9.47 -9.10
CA ASN A 70 3.57 10.86 -9.45
C ASN A 70 2.05 11.06 -9.54
N ALA A 71 1.57 12.28 -9.31
CA ALA A 71 0.13 12.60 -9.38
C ALA A 71 -0.48 12.44 -10.78
N ASP A 72 0.34 12.39 -11.83
CA ASP A 72 -0.09 12.23 -13.23
C ASP A 72 -0.33 10.76 -13.65
N GLY A 73 -0.18 9.81 -12.72
CA GLY A 73 -0.34 8.38 -12.99
C GLY A 73 0.93 7.70 -13.53
N THR A 74 2.08 8.37 -13.53
CA THR A 74 3.38 7.76 -13.84
C THR A 74 4.16 7.43 -12.58
N GLY A 75 5.10 6.49 -12.66
CA GLY A 75 5.98 6.19 -11.55
C GLY A 75 7.28 5.51 -11.96
N SER A 76 8.13 5.30 -10.97
CA SER A 76 9.42 4.67 -11.17
C SER A 76 9.87 3.87 -9.96
N PHE A 77 10.71 2.87 -10.20
CA PHE A 77 11.57 2.29 -9.16
C PHE A 77 12.98 2.85 -9.32
N LYS A 78 13.61 3.14 -8.18
CA LYS A 78 15.00 3.58 -8.08
C LYS A 78 15.76 2.63 -7.18
N LYS A 79 16.99 2.30 -7.57
CA LYS A 79 17.95 1.58 -6.73
C LYS A 79 19.25 2.36 -6.69
N ALA A 80 19.79 2.58 -5.49
CA ALA A 80 21.00 3.40 -5.30
C ALA A 80 20.92 4.78 -6.01
N GLY A 81 19.74 5.41 -6.00
CA GLY A 81 19.49 6.72 -6.62
C GLY A 81 19.27 6.71 -8.14
N VAL A 82 19.47 5.56 -8.81
CA VAL A 82 19.30 5.43 -10.26
C VAL A 82 17.93 4.84 -10.58
N VAL A 83 17.18 5.49 -11.47
CA VAL A 83 15.92 4.94 -12.01
C VAL A 83 16.24 3.70 -12.84
N ASN A 84 15.70 2.56 -12.44
CA ASN A 84 15.90 1.28 -13.12
C ASN A 84 14.60 0.70 -13.69
N THR A 85 13.45 1.28 -13.35
CA THR A 85 12.15 0.91 -13.93
C THR A 85 11.24 2.12 -13.98
N THR A 86 10.48 2.26 -15.06
CA THR A 86 9.37 3.22 -15.18
C THR A 86 8.07 2.48 -15.46
N PHE A 87 6.95 3.08 -15.09
CA PHE A 87 5.63 2.49 -15.27
C PHE A 87 4.54 3.56 -15.26
N ASN A 88 3.38 3.22 -15.82
CA ASN A 88 2.13 3.89 -15.52
C ASN A 88 1.43 3.13 -14.39
N TYR A 89 0.59 3.80 -13.62
CA TYR A 89 -0.15 3.16 -12.54
C TYR A 89 -1.57 3.68 -12.37
N SER A 90 -2.39 2.84 -11.76
CA SER A 90 -3.72 3.20 -11.26
C SER A 90 -3.94 2.51 -9.91
N VAL A 91 -4.73 3.13 -9.04
CA VAL A 91 -5.01 2.62 -7.69
C VAL A 91 -6.51 2.54 -7.45
N SER A 92 -6.93 1.43 -6.86
CA SER A 92 -8.25 1.25 -6.28
C SER A 92 -8.14 1.10 -4.75
N SER A 93 -9.28 0.90 -4.08
CA SER A 93 -9.27 0.61 -2.64
C SER A 93 -8.48 -0.64 -2.25
N THR A 94 -8.29 -1.59 -3.18
CA THR A 94 -7.71 -2.90 -2.88
C THR A 94 -6.53 -3.26 -3.78
N THR A 95 -6.24 -2.49 -4.83
CA THR A 95 -5.22 -2.85 -5.81
C THR A 95 -4.40 -1.67 -6.31
N ILE A 96 -3.17 -1.96 -6.70
CA ILE A 96 -2.29 -1.09 -7.47
C ILE A 96 -1.97 -1.82 -8.76
N LYS A 97 -2.35 -1.26 -9.90
CA LYS A 97 -2.07 -1.83 -11.21
C LYS A 97 -0.98 -1.02 -11.89
N LEU A 98 0.12 -1.67 -12.25
CA LEU A 98 1.18 -1.11 -13.06
C LEU A 98 1.03 -1.56 -14.50
N THR A 99 1.16 -0.63 -15.44
CA THR A 99 1.13 -0.88 -16.87
C THR A 99 2.30 -0.21 -17.59
N ASN A 100 2.60 -0.65 -18.81
CA ASN A 100 3.72 -0.12 -19.61
C ASN A 100 5.05 -0.17 -18.84
N VAL A 101 5.23 -1.24 -18.05
CA VAL A 101 6.41 -1.38 -17.19
C VAL A 101 7.64 -1.54 -18.07
N THR A 102 8.64 -0.69 -17.85
CA THR A 102 9.87 -0.68 -18.64
C THR A 102 11.07 -0.73 -17.70
N ALA A 103 11.83 -1.82 -17.75
CA ALA A 103 13.09 -1.93 -17.02
C ALA A 103 14.23 -1.33 -17.83
N ILE A 104 15.07 -0.55 -17.16
CA ILE A 104 16.24 0.12 -17.72
C ILE A 104 17.47 -0.59 -17.16
N SER A 105 18.24 -1.22 -18.04
CA SER A 105 19.50 -1.89 -17.71
C SER A 105 20.56 -1.48 -18.72
N ASN A 106 21.69 -0.96 -18.25
CA ASN A 106 22.81 -0.52 -19.09
C ASN A 106 22.39 0.40 -20.26
N GLY A 107 21.48 1.35 -19.99
CA GLY A 107 20.96 2.28 -20.99
C GLY A 107 19.97 1.68 -22.00
N THR A 108 19.64 0.39 -21.88
CA THR A 108 18.66 -0.29 -22.72
C THR A 108 17.34 -0.45 -21.97
N SER A 109 16.25 -0.06 -22.62
CA SER A 109 14.88 -0.21 -22.12
C SER A 109 14.27 -1.51 -22.61
N ASN A 110 13.76 -2.33 -21.70
CA ASN A 110 13.07 -3.57 -21.99
C ASN A 110 11.65 -3.51 -21.43
N THR A 111 10.65 -3.79 -22.25
CA THR A 111 9.28 -3.95 -21.77
C THR A 111 9.20 -5.17 -20.85
N VAL A 112 8.68 -4.94 -19.66
CA VAL A 112 8.41 -5.96 -18.65
C VAL A 112 6.91 -6.18 -18.57
N ARG A 113 6.52 -7.32 -18.00
CA ARG A 113 5.12 -7.66 -17.75
C ARG A 113 4.47 -6.62 -16.81
N ASP A 114 3.26 -6.21 -17.17
CA ASP A 114 2.33 -5.51 -16.28
C ASP A 114 2.12 -6.29 -14.98
N ALA A 115 1.86 -5.58 -13.88
CA ALA A 115 1.71 -6.17 -12.56
C ALA A 115 0.47 -5.62 -11.86
N THR A 116 -0.21 -6.48 -11.09
CA THR A 116 -1.28 -6.05 -10.19
C THR A 116 -0.94 -6.50 -8.78
N TYR A 117 -0.82 -5.53 -7.88
CA TYR A 117 -0.56 -5.73 -6.47
C TYR A 117 -1.87 -5.62 -5.70
N THR A 118 -2.06 -6.50 -4.73
CA THR A 118 -3.17 -6.44 -3.77
C THR A 118 -2.72 -5.68 -2.54
N ILE A 119 -3.47 -4.64 -2.15
CA ILE A 119 -3.24 -3.88 -0.93
C ILE A 119 -3.73 -4.70 0.25
N ILE A 120 -2.84 -4.99 1.19
CA ILE A 120 -3.16 -5.68 2.44
C ILE A 120 -3.53 -4.65 3.51
N THR A 121 -2.69 -3.62 3.66
CA THR A 121 -2.87 -2.54 4.63
C THR A 121 -2.41 -1.22 4.04
N SER A 122 -3.19 -0.16 4.23
CA SER A 122 -2.81 1.21 3.87
C SER A 122 -3.00 2.15 5.06
N LYS A 123 -1.97 2.93 5.35
CA LYS A 123 -1.95 4.02 6.34
C LYS A 123 -1.41 5.28 5.65
N ALA A 124 -1.43 6.41 6.35
CA ALA A 124 -0.95 7.69 5.79
C ALA A 124 0.51 7.63 5.29
N ASN A 125 1.38 6.85 5.95
CA ASN A 125 2.81 6.77 5.65
C ASN A 125 3.33 5.33 5.50
N GLU A 126 2.45 4.34 5.46
CA GLU A 126 2.83 2.92 5.38
C GLU A 126 1.89 2.20 4.43
N LEU A 127 2.46 1.37 3.57
CA LEU A 127 1.71 0.51 2.67
C LEU A 127 2.29 -0.90 2.73
N LEU A 128 1.40 -1.89 2.86
CA LEU A 128 1.70 -3.31 2.75
C LEU A 128 0.91 -3.87 1.57
N TYR A 129 1.60 -4.46 0.60
CA TYR A 129 0.96 -5.04 -0.58
C TYR A 129 1.57 -6.40 -0.94
N SER A 130 0.84 -7.20 -1.71
CA SER A 130 1.31 -8.47 -2.23
C SER A 130 1.16 -8.61 -3.74
N VAL A 131 2.02 -9.41 -4.34
CA VAL A 131 1.87 -9.87 -5.73
C VAL A 131 2.18 -11.37 -5.80
N GLU A 132 1.48 -12.05 -6.69
CA GLU A 132 1.73 -13.45 -7.02
C GLU A 132 2.32 -13.50 -8.44
N GLY A 133 3.57 -13.93 -8.54
CA GLY A 133 4.29 -14.11 -9.79
C GLY A 133 4.27 -15.59 -10.20
N VAL A 134 3.88 -15.86 -11.45
CA VAL A 134 3.91 -17.23 -12.00
C VAL A 134 5.32 -17.53 -12.52
N VAL A 135 5.98 -18.55 -11.98
CA VAL A 135 7.21 -19.12 -12.56
C VAL A 135 6.82 -20.34 -13.40
N ALA A 136 7.47 -20.53 -14.54
CA ALA A 136 7.10 -21.60 -15.48
C ALA A 136 7.19 -23.00 -14.81
N SER A 137 6.17 -23.82 -15.12
CA SER A 137 5.84 -25.20 -14.71
C SER A 137 6.96 -26.11 -14.14
N PRO A 138 6.64 -27.01 -13.17
CA PRO A 138 5.31 -27.30 -12.62
C PRO A 138 4.98 -26.45 -11.39
N THR A 139 3.86 -25.72 -11.44
CA THR A 139 3.18 -25.02 -10.31
C THR A 139 4.09 -24.38 -9.25
N ASN A 140 5.16 -23.73 -9.70
CA ASN A 140 5.97 -22.88 -8.87
C ASN A 140 5.51 -21.45 -9.09
N TYR A 141 5.07 -20.80 -8.03
CA TYR A 141 4.78 -19.37 -8.06
C TYR A 141 5.43 -18.74 -6.85
N ASP A 142 5.84 -17.50 -7.01
CA ASP A 142 6.42 -16.71 -5.95
C ASP A 142 5.35 -15.75 -5.49
N LYS A 143 4.92 -15.88 -4.24
CA LYS A 143 4.15 -14.81 -3.61
C LYS A 143 5.13 -13.90 -2.91
N SER A 144 5.00 -12.60 -3.10
CA SER A 144 5.73 -11.63 -2.30
C SER A 144 4.79 -10.71 -1.55
N VAL A 145 5.18 -10.36 -0.33
CA VAL A 145 4.57 -9.31 0.49
C VAL A 145 5.63 -8.25 0.73
N THR A 146 5.32 -7.00 0.40
CA THR A 146 6.26 -5.87 0.48
C THR A 146 5.72 -4.81 1.41
N ARG A 147 6.54 -4.36 2.36
CA ARG A 147 6.27 -3.16 3.15
C ARG A 147 7.07 -1.99 2.62
N ILE A 148 6.39 -0.87 2.42
CA ILE A 148 6.99 0.41 2.06
C ILE A 148 6.50 1.50 3.02
N HIS A 149 7.30 2.54 3.24
CA HIS A 149 6.85 3.75 3.94
C HIS A 149 7.17 5.01 3.15
N LEU A 150 6.33 6.01 3.32
CA LEU A 150 6.43 7.29 2.65
C LEU A 150 7.63 8.06 3.20
N VAL A 151 8.45 8.60 2.31
CA VAL A 151 9.62 9.41 2.66
C VAL A 151 9.48 10.86 2.20
N LYS A 152 8.78 11.10 1.09
CA LYS A 152 8.52 12.44 0.54
C LYS A 152 7.19 12.50 -0.20
#